data_AF-A0AAQ3NF34-F1
#
_entry.id   AF-A0AAQ3NF34-F1
#
_cell.length_a   1.000
_cell.length_b   1.000
_cell.length_c   1.000
_cell.angle_alpha   90.00
_cell.angle_beta   90.00
_cell.angle_gamma   90.00
#
_symmetry.space_group_name_H-M   'P 1'
#
loop_
_entity.id
_entity.type
_entity.pdbx_description
1 polymer ?
#
loop_
_entity_poly.entity_id
_entity_poly.type
_entity_poly.pdbx_seq_one_letter_code
_entity_poly.pdbx_strand_id
1 'polypeptide(L)'
;MTVFFMECLLVDPKERPMLLAEQCSNTQEQRERAAELIFEKYKVPALFLAKNAVLTSFASGRATSLVVDSGAGSTTVAPVLDGYVLQKAVISSPIGGQFLTECLTRSLEAKGITPRPRYSFKKKEISPGNLQVFYN
;
A
#
# COMPACT_ATOMS: atom_id res chain seq x y z
N MET A 1 11.86 5.65 -7.00
CA MET A 1 11.21 6.97 -6.85
C MET A 1 11.68 8.01 -7.86
N THR A 2 12.98 8.18 -8.15
CA THR A 2 13.44 9.15 -9.18
C THR A 2 12.86 8.86 -10.56
N VAL A 3 12.90 7.58 -10.97
CA VAL A 3 12.25 7.06 -12.18
C VAL A 3 10.74 7.36 -12.18
N PHE A 4 10.07 7.19 -11.04
CA PHE A 4 8.63 7.41 -10.93
C PHE A 4 8.22 8.88 -11.15
N PHE A 5 8.93 9.83 -10.55
CA PHE A 5 8.61 11.26 -10.74
C PHE A 5 8.82 11.73 -12.18
N MET A 6 9.93 11.32 -12.79
CA MET A 6 10.30 11.78 -14.13
C MET A 6 9.60 11.03 -15.25
N GLU A 7 9.41 9.73 -15.11
CA GLU A 7 8.86 8.89 -16.19
C GLU A 7 7.35 8.63 -16.04
N CYS A 8 6.84 8.54 -14.81
CA CYS A 8 5.41 8.29 -14.60
C CYS A 8 4.62 9.57 -14.37
N LEU A 9 5.12 10.49 -13.54
CA LEU A 9 4.42 11.74 -13.22
C LEU A 9 4.83 12.92 -14.09
N LEU A 10 5.94 12.81 -14.83
CA LEU A 10 6.48 13.87 -15.70
C LEU A 10 6.67 15.22 -14.95
N VAL A 11 7.09 15.18 -13.69
CA VAL A 11 7.28 16.37 -12.85
C VAL A 11 8.66 16.41 -12.20
N ASP A 12 9.21 17.63 -12.05
CA ASP A 12 10.37 17.85 -11.18
C ASP A 12 9.91 17.90 -9.71
N PRO A 13 10.36 16.97 -8.85
CA PRO A 13 10.04 17.00 -7.42
C PRO A 13 10.52 18.28 -6.72
N LYS A 14 11.51 19.00 -7.27
CA LYS A 14 12.02 20.26 -6.71
C LYS A 14 11.01 21.40 -6.76
N GLU A 15 10.08 21.34 -7.69
CA GLU A 15 9.11 22.39 -7.96
C GLU A 15 7.74 22.11 -7.32
N ARG A 16 7.60 20.99 -6.60
CA ARG A 16 6.29 20.48 -6.14
C ARG A 16 6.32 20.02 -4.68
N PRO A 17 5.48 20.58 -3.79
CA PRO A 17 5.26 20.04 -2.46
C PRO A 17 4.81 18.58 -2.50
N MET A 18 5.22 17.80 -1.50
CA MET A 18 4.91 16.37 -1.42
C MET A 18 4.05 16.05 -0.19
N LEU A 19 3.00 15.27 -0.41
CA LEU A 19 2.27 14.60 0.66
C LEU A 19 2.70 13.13 0.68
N LEU A 20 3.13 12.64 1.84
CA LEU A 20 3.50 11.25 2.04
C LEU A 20 2.53 10.61 3.03
N ALA A 21 1.89 9.53 2.59
CA ALA A 21 1.04 8.71 3.43
C ALA A 21 1.89 7.82 4.35
N GLU A 22 1.60 7.78 5.63
CA GLU A 22 2.36 7.03 6.64
C GLU A 22 1.46 6.17 7.54
N GLN A 23 2.03 5.10 8.09
CA GLN A 23 1.33 4.28 9.07
C GLN A 23 1.22 5.02 10.41
N CYS A 24 0.10 4.81 11.11
CA CYS A 24 -0.12 5.46 12.40
C CYS A 24 0.95 5.07 13.44
N SER A 25 1.56 3.90 13.32
CA SER A 25 2.58 3.36 14.24
C SER A 25 4.01 3.79 13.94
N ASN A 26 4.25 4.63 12.92
CA ASN A 26 5.61 5.05 12.59
C ASN A 26 6.26 5.82 13.74
N THR A 27 7.49 5.45 14.08
CA THR A 27 8.27 6.14 15.11
C THR A 27 8.79 7.48 14.60
N GLN A 28 9.20 8.36 15.52
CA GLN A 28 9.78 9.64 15.13
C GLN A 28 11.03 9.46 14.26
N GLU A 29 11.90 8.50 14.58
CA GLU A 29 13.12 8.28 13.79
C GLU A 29 12.80 7.84 12.35
N GLN A 30 11.76 7.02 12.16
CA GLN A 30 11.32 6.61 10.82
C GLN A 30 10.79 7.80 10.02
N ARG A 31 10.09 8.73 10.67
CA ARG A 31 9.53 9.94 10.06
C ARG A 31 10.63 10.91 9.67
N GLU A 32 11.61 11.11 10.55
CA GLU A 32 12.80 11.93 10.28
C GLU A 32 13.61 11.37 9.12
N ARG A 33 13.86 10.06 9.10
CA ARG A 33 14.58 9.41 7.99
C ARG A 33 13.85 9.52 6.66
N ALA A 34 12.51 9.43 6.67
CA ALA A 34 11.71 9.67 5.48
C ALA A 34 11.81 11.14 5.04
N ALA A 35 11.72 12.09 5.97
CA ALA A 35 11.84 13.51 5.69
C ALA A 35 13.23 13.88 5.13
N GLU A 36 14.30 13.37 5.74
CA GLU A 36 15.69 13.52 5.28
C GLU A 36 15.82 13.01 3.84
N LEU A 37 15.35 11.80 3.56
CA LEU A 37 15.38 11.26 2.19
C LEU A 37 14.65 12.17 1.20
N ILE A 38 13.46 12.67 1.56
CA ILE A 38 12.63 13.50 0.69
C ILE A 38 13.24 14.90 0.48
N PHE A 39 13.71 15.55 1.53
CA PHE A 39 14.32 16.88 1.43
C PHE A 39 15.73 16.82 0.84
N GLU A 40 16.57 15.90 1.26
CA GLU A 40 17.98 15.91 0.86
C GLU A 40 18.21 15.30 -0.51
N LYS A 41 17.56 14.18 -0.82
CA LYS A 41 17.75 13.49 -2.11
C LYS A 41 16.84 14.06 -3.19
N TYR A 42 15.58 14.31 -2.87
CA TYR A 42 14.58 14.77 -3.84
C TYR A 42 14.41 16.27 -3.88
N LYS A 43 14.96 17.00 -2.90
CA LYS A 43 15.00 18.47 -2.87
C LYS A 43 13.61 19.10 -3.00
N VAL A 44 12.59 18.45 -2.44
CA VAL A 44 11.21 18.97 -2.48
C VAL A 44 11.10 20.27 -1.69
N PRO A 45 10.23 21.21 -2.09
CA PRO A 45 10.09 22.51 -1.41
C PRO A 45 9.35 22.41 -0.08
N ALA A 46 8.48 21.41 0.08
CA ALA A 46 7.74 21.15 1.31
C ALA A 46 7.28 19.69 1.39
N LEU A 47 7.13 19.17 2.61
CA LEU A 47 6.66 17.82 2.91
C LEU A 47 5.56 17.85 3.96
N PHE A 48 4.47 17.13 3.70
CA PHE A 48 3.43 16.84 4.68
C PHE A 48 3.32 15.33 4.90
N LEU A 49 3.49 14.87 6.14
CA LEU A 49 3.30 13.47 6.53
C LEU A 49 1.87 13.28 7.03
N ALA A 50 1.08 12.49 6.30
CA ALA A 50 -0.33 12.27 6.59
C ALA A 50 -0.56 10.81 6.99
N LYS A 51 -1.18 10.58 8.14
CA LYS A 51 -1.53 9.22 8.58
C LYS A 51 -2.56 8.60 7.64
N ASN A 52 -2.33 7.35 7.20
CA ASN A 52 -3.24 6.60 6.33
C ASN A 52 -4.69 6.66 6.81
N ALA A 53 -4.92 6.47 8.12
CA ALA A 53 -6.25 6.50 8.70
C ALA A 53 -6.99 7.83 8.48
N VAL A 54 -6.29 8.98 8.59
CA VAL A 54 -6.89 10.30 8.31
C VAL A 54 -7.23 10.42 6.83
N LEU A 55 -6.31 10.01 5.95
CA LEU A 55 -6.54 10.04 4.50
C LEU A 55 -7.75 9.18 4.10
N THR A 56 -7.87 7.97 4.66
CA THR A 56 -9.02 7.09 4.45
C THR A 56 -10.31 7.70 4.98
N SER A 57 -10.27 8.31 6.16
CA SER A 57 -11.42 9.01 6.75
C SER A 57 -11.90 10.14 5.83
N PHE A 58 -10.97 10.98 5.36
CA PHE A 58 -11.25 12.08 4.43
C PHE A 58 -11.75 11.59 3.07
N ALA A 59 -11.17 10.53 2.51
CA ALA A 59 -11.66 9.91 1.28
C ALA A 59 -13.11 9.40 1.41
N SER A 60 -13.53 9.03 2.63
CA SER A 60 -14.92 8.65 2.93
C SER A 60 -15.85 9.83 3.25
N GLY A 61 -15.35 11.06 3.26
CA GLY A 61 -16.12 12.26 3.61
C GLY A 61 -16.54 12.30 5.08
N ARG A 62 -15.79 11.62 5.96
CA ARG A 62 -16.07 11.56 7.41
C ARG A 62 -14.94 12.24 8.16
N ALA A 63 -15.29 13.13 9.09
CA ALA A 63 -14.31 13.71 10.02
C ALA A 63 -14.03 12.77 11.21
N THR A 64 -15.00 11.92 11.54
CA THR A 64 -14.94 10.97 12.66
C THR A 64 -15.30 9.57 12.16
N SER A 65 -14.41 8.60 12.36
CA SER A 65 -14.55 7.23 11.87
C SER A 65 -13.60 6.26 12.56
N LEU A 66 -13.95 4.97 12.60
CA LEU A 66 -13.01 3.90 12.90
C LEU A 66 -12.45 3.34 11.58
N VAL A 67 -11.16 3.49 11.34
CA VAL A 67 -10.51 2.95 10.13
C VAL A 67 -9.88 1.59 10.44
N VAL A 68 -10.19 0.60 9.62
CA VAL A 68 -9.55 -0.72 9.62
C VAL A 68 -8.78 -0.87 8.31
N ASP A 69 -7.46 -0.75 8.39
CA ASP A 69 -6.54 -0.82 7.26
C ASP A 69 -5.81 -2.17 7.27
N SER A 70 -6.20 -3.08 6.36
CA SER A 70 -5.57 -4.39 6.19
C SER A 70 -4.60 -4.36 5.01
N GLY A 71 -3.34 -4.08 5.30
CA GLY A 71 -2.25 -4.06 4.32
C GLY A 71 -1.64 -5.44 4.06
N ALA A 72 -0.50 -5.46 3.36
CA ALA A 72 0.22 -6.70 3.09
C ALA A 72 0.81 -7.33 4.35
N GLY A 73 1.54 -6.55 5.15
CA GLY A 73 2.25 -7.07 6.33
C GLY A 73 1.45 -7.02 7.64
N SER A 74 0.40 -6.21 7.73
CA SER A 74 -0.32 -5.99 8.99
C SER A 74 -1.73 -5.45 8.75
N THR A 75 -2.57 -5.61 9.77
CA THR A 75 -3.88 -4.98 9.88
C THR A 75 -3.86 -3.98 11.03
N THR A 76 -4.22 -2.73 10.77
CA THR A 76 -4.25 -1.65 11.76
C THR A 76 -5.66 -1.13 11.93
N VAL A 77 -6.08 -0.96 13.19
CA VAL A 77 -7.33 -0.32 13.58
C VAL A 77 -6.99 1.01 14.20
N ALA A 78 -7.47 2.10 13.61
CA ALA A 78 -7.17 3.46 14.03
C ALA A 78 -8.44 4.32 14.09
N PRO A 79 -8.86 4.75 15.29
CA PRO A 79 -9.95 5.72 15.44
C PRO A 79 -9.47 7.13 15.03
N VAL A 80 -10.30 7.78 14.21
CA VAL A 80 -10.17 9.17 13.79
C VAL A 80 -11.32 9.96 14.41
N LEU A 81 -11.00 11.07 15.07
CA LEU A 81 -11.95 12.00 15.68
C LEU A 81 -11.61 13.41 15.19
N ASP A 82 -12.57 14.07 14.54
CA ASP A 82 -12.45 15.42 13.99
C ASP A 82 -11.18 15.65 13.14
N GLY A 83 -10.80 14.63 12.35
CA GLY A 83 -9.61 14.65 11.49
C GLY A 83 -8.31 14.24 12.18
N TYR A 84 -8.33 13.88 13.47
CA TYR A 84 -7.15 13.47 14.23
C TYR A 84 -7.21 12.00 14.62
N VAL A 85 -6.08 11.29 14.51
CA VAL A 85 -5.95 9.92 15.01
C VAL A 85 -5.77 9.94 16.52
N LEU A 86 -6.60 9.20 17.25
CA LEU A 86 -6.40 8.97 18.69
C LEU A 86 -5.28 7.94 18.89
N GLN A 87 -4.04 8.41 18.90
CA GLN A 87 -2.84 7.58 18.83
C GLN A 87 -2.80 6.45 19.88
N LYS A 88 -3.23 6.71 21.11
CA LYS A 88 -3.24 5.73 22.22
C LYS A 88 -4.24 4.58 22.02
N ALA A 89 -5.20 4.74 21.12
CA ALA A 89 -6.24 3.75 20.82
C ALA A 89 -5.97 3.02 19.49
N VAL A 90 -4.81 3.25 18.86
CA VAL A 90 -4.40 2.52 17.67
C VAL A 90 -3.94 1.13 18.08
N ILE A 91 -4.47 0.11 17.39
CA ILE A 91 -4.10 -1.29 17.61
C ILE A 91 -3.68 -1.86 16.26
N SER A 92 -2.62 -2.68 16.25
CA SER A 92 -2.18 -3.38 15.05
C SER A 92 -1.96 -4.86 15.32
N SER A 93 -2.20 -5.66 14.28
CA SER A 93 -1.90 -7.08 14.24
C SER A 93 -0.93 -7.35 13.10
N PRO A 94 0.09 -8.22 13.28
CA PRO A 94 1.02 -8.61 12.22
C PRO A 94 0.39 -9.55 11.17
N ILE A 95 -0.94 -9.63 11.12
CA ILE A 95 -1.69 -10.42 10.15
C ILE A 95 -2.16 -9.47 9.05
N GLY A 96 -1.74 -9.74 7.82
CA GLY A 96 -2.17 -9.01 6.63
C GLY A 96 -2.28 -9.93 5.41
N GLY A 97 -2.28 -9.35 4.21
CA GLY A 97 -2.39 -10.09 2.95
C GLY A 97 -1.26 -11.10 2.72
N GLN A 98 -0.06 -10.86 3.24
CA GLN A 98 1.08 -11.78 3.12
C GLN A 98 0.82 -13.09 3.87
N PHE A 99 0.25 -13.01 5.08
CA PHE A 99 -0.15 -14.19 5.84
C PHE A 99 -1.19 -15.02 5.07
N LEU A 100 -2.21 -14.36 4.51
CA LEU A 100 -3.21 -15.02 3.68
C LEU A 100 -2.60 -15.67 2.43
N THR A 101 -1.67 -14.97 1.79
CA THR A 101 -0.94 -15.48 0.62
C THR A 101 -0.15 -16.74 0.99
N GLU A 102 0.54 -16.74 2.12
CA GLU A 102 1.31 -17.89 2.60
C GLU A 102 0.41 -19.08 2.96
N CYS A 103 -0.73 -18.85 3.59
CA CYS A 103 -1.72 -19.88 3.86
C CYS A 103 -2.28 -20.49 2.56
N LEU A 104 -2.60 -19.66 1.58
CA LEU A 104 -3.13 -20.11 0.30
C LEU A 104 -2.09 -20.92 -0.48
N THR A 105 -0.85 -20.43 -0.55
CA THR A 105 0.26 -21.13 -1.22
C THR A 105 0.48 -22.51 -0.62
N ARG A 106 0.55 -22.62 0.72
CA ARG A 106 0.65 -23.91 1.41
C ARG A 106 -0.51 -24.85 1.09
N SER A 107 -1.74 -24.32 1.05
CA SER A 107 -2.92 -25.13 0.69
C SER A 107 -2.90 -25.60 -0.76
N LEU A 108 -2.34 -24.82 -1.69
CA LEU A 108 -2.22 -25.20 -3.10
C LEU A 108 -1.12 -26.24 -3.30
N GLU A 109 0.03 -26.06 -2.64
CA GLU A 109 1.15 -27.00 -2.64
C GLU A 109 0.71 -28.38 -2.10
N ALA A 110 -0.07 -28.41 -1.01
CA ALA A 110 -0.63 -29.65 -0.47
C ALA A 110 -1.56 -30.38 -1.46
N LYS A 111 -2.11 -29.67 -2.46
CA LYS A 111 -2.95 -30.22 -3.53
C LYS A 111 -2.16 -30.49 -4.83
N GLY A 112 -0.85 -30.28 -4.83
CA GLY A 112 0.00 -30.39 -6.02
C GLY A 112 -0.27 -29.30 -7.08
N ILE A 113 -0.90 -28.18 -6.69
CA ILE A 113 -1.21 -27.07 -7.59
C ILE A 113 -0.13 -26.00 -7.46
N THR A 114 0.62 -25.74 -8.52
CA THR A 114 1.57 -24.63 -8.56
C THR A 114 0.90 -23.37 -9.15
N PRO A 115 0.75 -22.28 -8.37
CA PRO A 115 0.22 -21.04 -8.91
C PRO A 115 1.14 -20.49 -10.02
N ARG A 116 0.55 -20.15 -11.17
CA ARG A 116 1.27 -19.60 -12.33
C ARG A 116 0.94 -18.11 -12.46
N PRO A 117 1.94 -17.22 -12.57
CA PRO A 117 1.68 -15.81 -12.79
C PRO A 117 0.89 -15.57 -14.08
N ARG A 118 -0.03 -14.60 -14.09
CA ARG A 118 -0.89 -14.33 -15.25
C ARG A 118 -0.12 -14.04 -16.54
N TYR A 119 1.08 -13.46 -16.44
CA TYR A 119 1.94 -13.17 -17.60
C TYR A 119 2.68 -14.41 -18.14
N SER A 120 2.72 -15.52 -17.41
CA SER A 120 3.42 -16.74 -17.82
C SER A 120 2.65 -17.57 -18.87
N PHE A 121 1.39 -17.22 -19.14
CA PHE A 121 0.58 -17.90 -20.14
C PHE A 121 -0.40 -16.96 -20.83
N LYS A 122 -0.74 -17.26 -22.09
CA LYS A 122 -1.84 -16.65 -22.84
C LYS A 122 -2.97 -17.67 -22.98
N LYS A 123 -4.22 -17.22 -22.83
CA LYS A 123 -5.40 -18.06 -23.11
C LYS A 123 -6.00 -17.61 -24.44
N LYS A 124 -6.26 -18.54 -25.36
CA LYS A 124 -7.01 -18.29 -26.59
C LYS A 124 -8.23 -19.21 -26.62
N GLU A 125 -9.40 -18.64 -26.84
CA GLU A 125 -10.62 -19.42 -27.06
C GLU A 125 -10.59 -20.00 -28.47
N ILE A 126 -10.70 -21.33 -28.59
CA ILE A 126 -10.68 -22.04 -29.87
C ILE A 126 -12.12 -22.34 -30.31
N SER A 127 -13.00 -22.61 -29.35
CA SER A 127 -14.44 -22.79 -29.53
C SER A 127 -15.16 -22.35 -28.26
N PRO A 128 -16.49 -22.12 -28.27
CA PRO A 128 -17.21 -21.63 -27.10
C PRO A 128 -16.95 -22.50 -25.87
N GLY A 129 -16.32 -21.94 -24.84
CA GLY A 129 -15.98 -22.64 -23.61
C GLY A 129 -14.69 -23.49 -23.63
N ASN A 130 -14.02 -23.65 -24.78
CA ASN A 130 -12.73 -24.33 -24.89
C ASN A 130 -11.59 -23.32 -25.05
N LEU A 131 -10.78 -23.21 -23.99
CA LEU A 131 -9.61 -22.34 -23.93
C LEU A 131 -8.33 -23.16 -24.08
N GLN A 132 -7.50 -22.86 -25.09
CA GLN A 132 -6.12 -23.33 -25.13
C GLN A 132 -5.22 -22.40 -24.32
N VAL A 133 -4.32 -22.99 -23.53
CA VAL A 133 -3.30 -22.27 -22.77
C VAL A 133 -1.97 -22.38 -23.52
N PHE A 134 -1.40 -21.23 -23.88
CA PHE A 134 -0.06 -21.11 -24.46
C PHE A 134 0.89 -20.57 -23.41
N TYR A 135 2.03 -21.20 -23.20
CA TYR A 135 3.05 -20.72 -22.27
C TYR A 135 4.01 -19.78 -23.00
N ASN A 136 4.39 -18.68 -22.36
CA ASN A 136 5.38 -17.73 -22.90
C ASN A 136 6.80 -18.15 -22.53
#